data_AF-A0A1V6QWG0-F1
#
_entry.id   AF-A0A1V6QWG0-F1
#
_cell.length_a   1.000
_cell.length_b   1.000
_cell.length_c   1.000
_cell.angle_alpha   90.00
_cell.angle_beta   90.00
_cell.angle_gamma   90.00
#
_symmetry.space_group_name_H-M   'P 1'
#
loop_
_entity.id
_entity.type
_entity.pdbx_description
1 polymer ?
#
loop_
_entity_poly.entity_id
_entity_poly.type
_entity_poly.pdbx_seq_one_letter_code
_entity_poly.pdbx_strand_id
1 'polypeptide(L)'
;MPENMPTHPVITATGVKQPLTLVPSAPLDVYQVDAGLMAQFPQSIGDSGVGTVVAVGPGVERHIGDQVFGFFFHNEKEKGQQVYVPPGLSLAAAATLPTNVITAFLTISDKLGFELPWPRPSGFSSKDQNIPILIWGAASSVGQFAVQILKYWGYTNIIATASPRHHSKIKGYNAKHFINYKDPDAVTSIPLRVFDRVDSKFGSLQHIAKIATPPGSIVAAVLPVVVRSPSEKGGVQVSLDVTGEASWMPGVETHGIVSYAFEANPFLKYHILPDIIPGLIALGAIEPNKYREIEGDSLLERATTALDTLRSGQHPILTGLDSHLRNLSNYHDPYCHSVMIKGMLDYINGRVVEHRIKQSNFKFSSESRLMPMCLRTKVGGAEIMIHFLYPNSVFPEEEYVMQYFPITMELVLFIDFTNDILSYYKEFCLNDETGNFVANFADAHHVQHLDVLRYLTSYTPAVTKSAYEQLRDSPSLLALVRNFTQGMIMLFTAHRRYHLVELFADEQYLPPYNEDA
;
A
#
# COMPACT_ATOMS: atom_id res chain seq x y z
N MET A 1 2.26 13.85 -42.40
CA MET A 1 3.60 13.27 -42.24
C MET A 1 4.06 13.57 -40.83
N PRO A 2 4.36 12.57 -39.98
CA PRO A 2 5.00 12.83 -38.70
C PRO A 2 6.50 12.58 -38.84
N GLU A 3 7.27 13.66 -38.91
CA GLU A 3 8.71 13.63 -38.63
C GLU A 3 8.94 13.81 -37.13
N ASN A 4 9.97 13.13 -36.63
CA ASN A 4 10.55 13.17 -35.29
C ASN A 4 9.95 12.24 -34.22
N MET A 5 9.96 10.93 -34.51
CA MET A 5 10.28 9.95 -33.46
C MET A 5 11.75 10.10 -33.08
N PRO A 6 12.12 10.17 -31.79
CA PRO A 6 13.53 10.16 -31.39
C PRO A 6 14.16 8.84 -31.83
N THR A 7 15.18 8.95 -32.67
CA THR A 7 16.00 7.82 -33.15
C THR A 7 16.50 7.02 -31.96
N HIS A 8 16.15 5.73 -31.90
CA HIS A 8 16.69 4.81 -30.91
C HIS A 8 18.23 4.85 -30.94
N PRO A 9 18.91 4.87 -29.78
CA PRO A 9 20.37 4.90 -29.76
C PRO A 9 20.93 3.66 -30.48
N VAL A 10 21.89 3.91 -31.37
CA VAL A 10 22.66 2.87 -32.08
C VAL A 10 23.42 2.06 -31.04
N ILE A 11 23.23 0.74 -31.04
CA ILE A 11 23.92 -0.19 -30.13
C ILE A 11 25.41 -0.16 -30.48
N THR A 12 26.23 0.38 -29.58
CA THR A 12 27.69 0.35 -29.70
C THR A 12 28.21 -1.08 -29.52
N ALA A 13 29.45 -1.33 -29.95
CA ALA A 13 30.09 -2.65 -30.02
C ALA A 13 30.20 -3.41 -28.66
N THR A 14 29.70 -2.85 -27.56
CA THR A 14 29.70 -3.45 -26.20
C THR A 14 28.34 -3.36 -25.50
N GLY A 15 27.28 -2.89 -26.16
CA GLY A 15 25.99 -2.57 -25.52
C GLY A 15 24.96 -3.72 -25.52
N VAL A 16 24.14 -3.78 -24.49
CA VAL A 16 22.90 -4.59 -24.44
C VAL A 16 21.71 -3.66 -24.37
N LYS A 17 20.70 -3.86 -25.23
CA LYS A 17 19.45 -3.08 -25.19
C LYS A 17 18.38 -3.85 -24.42
N GLN A 18 17.69 -3.15 -23.54
CA GLN A 18 16.59 -3.67 -22.73
C GLN A 18 15.57 -2.55 -22.47
N PRO A 19 14.26 -2.79 -22.65
CA PRO A 19 13.23 -1.96 -22.07
C PRO A 19 13.13 -2.26 -20.57
N LEU A 20 13.31 -1.24 -19.72
CA LEU A 20 12.96 -1.37 -18.29
C LEU A 20 11.47 -1.71 -18.19
N THR A 21 11.17 -2.83 -17.56
CA THR A 21 9.79 -3.32 -17.39
C THR A 21 9.23 -2.88 -16.04
N LEU A 22 10.06 -2.92 -14.98
CA LEU A 22 9.69 -2.46 -13.65
C LEU A 22 10.83 -1.64 -13.03
N VAL A 23 10.44 -0.60 -12.29
CA VAL A 23 11.33 0.27 -11.51
C VAL A 23 10.76 0.30 -10.09
N PRO A 24 11.52 -0.13 -9.06
CA PRO A 24 11.06 -0.05 -7.68
C PRO A 24 11.12 1.41 -7.22
N SER A 25 10.11 1.84 -6.46
CA SER A 25 10.16 3.13 -5.76
C SER A 25 10.82 2.99 -4.39
N ALA A 26 11.68 3.94 -4.05
CA ALA A 26 12.40 4.01 -2.79
C ALA A 26 12.13 5.36 -2.07
N PRO A 27 12.37 5.46 -0.76
CA PRO A 27 12.23 6.73 -0.03
C PRO A 27 13.03 7.88 -0.65
N LEU A 28 14.16 7.59 -1.31
CA LEU A 28 14.93 8.61 -2.02
C LEU A 28 14.10 9.33 -3.10
N ASP A 29 13.21 8.63 -3.81
CA ASP A 29 12.39 9.25 -4.86
C ASP A 29 11.50 10.35 -4.26
N VAL A 30 10.97 10.13 -3.05
CA VAL A 30 10.20 11.14 -2.31
C VAL A 30 11.10 12.34 -1.98
N TYR A 31 12.32 12.10 -1.49
CA TYR A 31 13.24 13.18 -1.14
C TYR A 31 13.74 13.97 -2.36
N GLN A 32 13.91 13.30 -3.50
CA GLN A 32 14.24 13.94 -4.78
C GLN A 32 13.11 14.87 -5.24
N VAL A 33 11.86 14.40 -5.19
CA VAL A 33 10.69 15.17 -5.63
C VAL A 33 10.36 16.30 -4.66
N ASP A 34 10.38 16.05 -3.35
CA ASP A 34 9.87 16.99 -2.34
C ASP A 34 10.94 17.93 -1.77
N ALA A 35 12.21 17.51 -1.76
CA ALA A 35 13.34 18.30 -1.23
C ALA A 35 14.44 18.58 -2.25
N GLY A 36 14.33 18.11 -3.49
CA GLY A 36 15.37 18.28 -4.51
C GLY A 36 16.69 17.56 -4.18
N LEU A 37 16.66 16.57 -3.27
CA LEU A 37 17.86 15.90 -2.80
C LEU A 37 18.53 15.12 -3.94
N MET A 38 19.72 15.51 -4.37
CA MET A 38 20.44 14.85 -5.47
C MET A 38 19.58 14.75 -6.75
N ALA A 39 18.81 15.80 -7.04
CA ALA A 39 17.92 15.87 -8.21
C ALA A 39 18.32 17.01 -9.15
N GLN A 40 18.35 16.75 -10.45
CA GLN A 40 18.42 17.77 -11.50
C GLN A 40 17.27 17.56 -12.49
N PHE A 41 16.23 18.37 -12.41
CA PHE A 41 15.05 18.20 -13.27
C PHE A 41 15.24 18.87 -14.66
N PRO A 42 14.72 18.25 -15.75
CA PRO A 42 13.97 17.00 -15.79
C PRO A 42 14.85 15.75 -15.67
N GLN A 43 14.45 14.80 -14.81
CA GLN A 43 15.10 13.49 -14.63
C GLN A 43 14.04 12.40 -14.43
N SER A 44 14.36 11.18 -14.84
CA SER A 44 13.59 10.01 -14.47
C SER A 44 13.97 9.57 -13.06
N ILE A 45 13.01 9.38 -12.17
CA ILE A 45 13.24 8.85 -10.81
C ILE A 45 13.53 7.33 -10.83
N GLY A 46 13.92 6.78 -9.68
CA GLY A 46 14.30 5.38 -9.52
C GLY A 46 15.78 5.12 -9.76
N ASP A 47 16.37 4.34 -8.85
CA ASP A 47 17.80 3.99 -8.77
C ASP A 47 18.10 2.55 -9.22
N SER A 48 17.06 1.77 -9.52
CA SER A 48 17.14 0.36 -9.88
C SER A 48 16.10 0.02 -10.95
N GLY A 49 16.26 -1.13 -11.58
CA GLY A 49 15.23 -1.64 -12.48
C GLY A 49 15.52 -3.01 -13.02
N VAL A 50 14.50 -3.59 -13.66
CA VAL A 50 14.51 -4.95 -14.19
C VAL A 50 13.83 -5.04 -15.54
N GLY A 51 14.07 -6.14 -16.26
CA GLY A 51 13.42 -6.44 -17.52
C GLY A 51 14.18 -7.51 -18.30
N THR A 52 13.99 -7.51 -19.62
CA THR A 52 14.44 -8.59 -20.50
C THR A 52 15.35 -8.06 -21.60
N VAL A 53 16.48 -8.75 -21.83
CA VAL A 53 17.42 -8.42 -22.90
C VAL A 53 16.73 -8.60 -24.27
N VAL A 54 16.71 -7.54 -25.09
CA VAL A 54 16.10 -7.56 -26.44
C VAL A 54 17.12 -7.45 -27.57
N ALA A 55 18.35 -7.02 -27.27
CA ALA A 55 19.45 -7.02 -28.23
C ALA A 55 20.80 -7.06 -27.52
N VAL A 56 21.79 -7.69 -28.16
CA VAL A 56 23.12 -7.93 -27.61
C VAL A 56 24.17 -7.51 -28.63
N GLY A 57 25.16 -6.74 -28.19
CA GLY A 57 26.31 -6.34 -29.00
C GLY A 57 27.35 -7.46 -29.18
N PRO A 58 28.24 -7.36 -30.18
CA PRO A 58 29.30 -8.34 -30.39
C PRO A 58 30.19 -8.52 -29.15
N GLY A 59 30.42 -9.76 -28.71
CA GLY A 59 31.33 -10.07 -27.60
C GLY A 59 30.73 -9.96 -26.20
N VAL A 60 29.42 -9.73 -26.07
CA VAL A 60 28.73 -9.76 -24.77
C VAL A 60 28.21 -11.17 -24.48
N GLU A 61 28.57 -11.72 -23.31
CA GLU A 61 28.08 -13.00 -22.81
C GLU A 61 26.66 -12.88 -22.19
N ARG A 62 25.69 -12.50 -23.03
CA ARG A 62 24.25 -12.44 -22.70
C ARG A 62 23.43 -12.94 -23.88
N HIS A 63 22.24 -13.46 -23.60
CA HIS A 63 21.32 -13.93 -24.61
C HIS A 63 20.06 -13.06 -24.64
N ILE A 64 19.49 -12.90 -25.84
CA ILE A 64 18.16 -12.33 -25.99
C ILE A 64 17.18 -13.21 -25.19
N GLY A 65 16.33 -12.58 -24.38
CA GLY A 65 15.42 -13.27 -23.47
C GLY A 65 15.93 -13.41 -22.03
N ASP A 66 17.22 -13.13 -21.77
CA ASP A 66 17.74 -13.13 -20.40
C ASP A 66 17.04 -12.06 -19.57
N GLN A 67 16.65 -12.43 -18.36
CA GLN A 67 16.17 -11.48 -17.37
C GLN A 67 17.37 -10.81 -16.70
N VAL A 68 17.31 -9.49 -16.53
CA VAL A 68 18.39 -8.72 -15.90
C VAL A 68 17.84 -7.68 -14.92
N PHE A 69 18.63 -7.36 -13.90
CA PHE A 69 18.42 -6.24 -12.99
C PHE A 69 19.63 -5.30 -12.98
N GLY A 70 19.44 -4.07 -12.53
CA GLY A 70 20.51 -3.07 -12.41
C GLY A 70 20.30 -2.13 -11.24
N PHE A 71 21.39 -1.45 -10.86
CA PHE A 71 21.41 -0.35 -9.90
C PHE A 71 22.14 0.81 -10.57
N PHE A 72 21.43 1.87 -10.92
CA PHE A 72 21.85 2.93 -11.83
C PHE A 72 21.44 4.30 -11.29
N PHE A 73 22.38 5.03 -10.70
CA PHE A 73 22.07 6.31 -10.05
C PHE A 73 22.70 7.54 -10.71
N HIS A 74 23.91 7.44 -11.26
CA HIS A 74 24.70 8.65 -11.52
C HIS A 74 24.24 9.46 -12.72
N ASN A 75 23.67 8.84 -13.76
CA ASN A 75 23.13 9.55 -14.92
C ASN A 75 22.14 8.72 -15.74
N GLU A 76 21.35 9.38 -16.59
CA GLU A 76 20.37 8.74 -17.48
C GLU A 76 20.98 7.70 -18.42
N LYS A 77 22.26 7.83 -18.80
CA LYS A 77 22.93 6.84 -19.68
C LYS A 77 23.24 5.54 -18.94
N GLU A 78 23.36 5.58 -17.62
CA GLU A 78 23.62 4.41 -16.77
C GLU A 78 22.37 3.57 -16.50
N LYS A 79 21.15 4.06 -16.81
CA LYS A 79 19.92 3.27 -16.65
C LYS A 79 19.88 1.97 -17.45
N GLY A 80 20.84 1.79 -18.37
CA GLY A 80 21.12 0.53 -19.08
C GLY A 80 22.19 -0.37 -18.45
N GLN A 81 22.73 -0.07 -17.26
CA GLN A 81 23.64 -0.98 -16.55
C GLN A 81 22.89 -2.23 -16.08
N GLN A 82 23.40 -3.41 -16.42
CA GLN A 82 22.64 -4.67 -16.38
C GLN A 82 23.45 -5.82 -15.82
N VAL A 83 22.78 -6.66 -15.05
CA VAL A 83 23.28 -7.94 -14.56
C VAL A 83 22.22 -9.03 -14.66
N TYR A 84 22.65 -10.25 -14.99
CA TYR A 84 21.82 -11.44 -15.09
C TYR A 84 21.05 -11.74 -13.80
N VAL A 85 19.75 -12.00 -13.93
CA VAL A 85 18.89 -12.53 -12.88
C VAL A 85 18.90 -14.06 -12.97
N PRO A 86 19.18 -14.80 -11.87
CA PRO A 86 19.05 -16.24 -11.84
C PRO A 86 17.68 -16.74 -12.32
N PRO A 87 17.60 -17.88 -13.02
CA PRO A 87 16.34 -18.42 -13.49
C PRO A 87 15.44 -18.83 -12.31
N GLY A 88 14.13 -18.62 -12.47
CA GLY A 88 13.11 -18.96 -11.46
C GLY A 88 12.67 -17.80 -10.56
N LEU A 89 13.25 -16.60 -10.74
CA LEU A 89 12.83 -15.38 -10.06
C LEU A 89 11.91 -14.54 -10.95
N SER A 90 10.79 -14.05 -10.42
CA SER A 90 9.97 -13.08 -11.16
C SER A 90 10.69 -11.73 -11.26
N LEU A 91 10.45 -10.97 -12.34
CA LEU A 91 11.03 -9.64 -12.49
C LEU A 91 10.68 -8.73 -11.29
N ALA A 92 9.44 -8.76 -10.83
CA ALA A 92 9.00 -7.96 -9.69
C ALA A 92 9.72 -8.33 -8.38
N ALA A 93 9.99 -9.62 -8.14
CA ALA A 93 10.80 -10.04 -7.02
C ALA A 93 12.27 -9.61 -7.19
N ALA A 94 12.83 -9.74 -8.39
CA ALA A 94 14.19 -9.30 -8.71
C ALA A 94 14.38 -7.78 -8.50
N ALA A 95 13.35 -6.97 -8.78
CA ALA A 95 13.39 -5.52 -8.57
C ALA A 95 13.58 -5.14 -7.10
N THR A 96 13.31 -6.04 -6.16
CA THR A 96 13.51 -5.78 -4.73
C THR A 96 14.96 -5.92 -4.27
N LEU A 97 15.86 -6.42 -5.12
CA LEU A 97 17.22 -6.81 -4.72
C LEU A 97 18.25 -5.66 -4.76
N PRO A 98 18.43 -4.91 -5.86
CA PRO A 98 19.70 -4.19 -6.09
C PRO A 98 20.00 -3.14 -5.01
N THR A 99 19.19 -2.10 -4.88
CA THR A 99 19.37 -1.07 -3.83
C THR A 99 19.45 -1.68 -2.44
N ASN A 100 18.55 -2.63 -2.14
CA ASN A 100 18.39 -3.11 -0.78
C ASN A 100 19.56 -4.00 -0.33
N VAL A 101 20.01 -4.92 -1.20
CA VAL A 101 21.14 -5.81 -0.89
C VAL A 101 22.46 -5.04 -0.91
N ILE A 102 22.68 -4.16 -1.90
CA ILE A 102 23.90 -3.34 -1.96
C ILE A 102 24.03 -2.50 -0.70
N THR A 103 22.94 -1.85 -0.27
CA THR A 103 23.04 -1.03 0.93
C THR A 103 23.29 -1.87 2.18
N ALA A 104 22.64 -3.02 2.32
CA ALA A 104 22.92 -3.91 3.45
C ALA A 104 24.39 -4.36 3.47
N PHE A 105 24.88 -4.86 2.33
CA PHE A 105 26.21 -5.41 2.20
C PHE A 105 27.28 -4.34 2.46
N LEU A 106 27.18 -3.19 1.78
CA LEU A 106 28.09 -2.05 1.96
C LEU A 106 28.16 -1.63 3.42
N THR A 107 27.02 -1.45 4.09
CA THR A 107 27.02 -1.03 5.49
C THR A 107 27.68 -2.06 6.40
N ILE A 108 27.33 -3.34 6.25
CA ILE A 108 27.86 -4.42 7.09
C ILE A 108 29.37 -4.54 6.90
N SER A 109 29.87 -4.53 5.66
CA SER A 109 31.28 -4.73 5.39
C SER A 109 32.13 -3.47 5.59
N ASP A 110 31.76 -2.37 4.93
CA ASP A 110 32.62 -1.18 4.83
C ASP A 110 32.53 -0.28 6.06
N LYS A 111 31.34 -0.17 6.66
CA LYS A 111 31.08 0.80 7.74
C LYS A 111 31.00 0.18 9.11
N LEU A 112 30.61 -1.09 9.20
CA LEU A 112 30.59 -1.85 10.45
C LEU A 112 31.74 -2.84 10.56
N GLY A 113 32.57 -3.01 9.52
CA GLY A 113 33.80 -3.81 9.59
C GLY A 113 33.56 -5.31 9.78
N PHE A 114 32.43 -5.85 9.33
CA PHE A 114 32.23 -7.30 9.30
C PHE A 114 32.84 -7.91 8.04
N GLU A 115 33.51 -9.04 8.20
CA GLU A 115 34.14 -9.78 7.11
C GLU A 115 33.10 -10.54 6.30
N LEU A 116 32.89 -10.15 5.05
CA LEU A 116 31.99 -10.82 4.11
C LEU A 116 32.76 -11.35 2.88
N PRO A 117 33.70 -12.30 3.04
CA PRO A 117 34.46 -12.83 1.90
C PRO A 117 33.53 -13.53 0.90
N TRP A 118 33.81 -13.33 -0.40
CA TRP A 118 33.11 -13.97 -1.50
C TRP A 118 34.09 -14.65 -2.47
N PRO A 119 33.84 -15.92 -2.87
CA PRO A 119 32.88 -16.85 -2.28
C PRO A 119 33.14 -17.11 -0.80
N ARG A 120 32.10 -17.47 -0.03
CA ARG A 120 32.26 -17.78 1.40
C ARG A 120 33.10 -19.07 1.57
N PRO A 121 34.28 -19.04 2.22
CA PRO A 121 35.11 -20.22 2.39
C PRO A 121 34.41 -21.32 3.22
N SER A 122 34.68 -22.59 2.92
CA SER A 122 34.20 -23.71 3.72
C SER A 122 34.79 -23.61 5.14
N GLY A 123 33.93 -23.60 6.16
CA GLY A 123 34.36 -23.45 7.55
C GLY A 123 34.70 -22.02 7.96
N PHE A 124 34.33 -21.00 7.17
CA PHE A 124 34.50 -19.60 7.55
C PHE A 124 33.86 -19.31 8.92
N SER A 125 34.70 -18.81 9.82
CA SER A 125 34.33 -18.33 11.16
C SER A 125 35.09 -17.05 11.41
N SER A 126 34.37 -15.93 11.50
CA SER A 126 34.98 -14.64 11.83
C SER A 126 35.30 -14.57 13.32
N LYS A 127 36.38 -13.89 13.69
CA LYS A 127 36.68 -13.55 15.09
C LYS A 127 35.59 -12.69 15.74
N ASP A 128 34.84 -11.96 14.92
CA ASP A 128 33.79 -11.04 15.33
C ASP A 128 32.40 -11.70 15.37
N GLN A 129 32.32 -13.04 15.26
CA GLN A 129 31.06 -13.80 15.15
C GLN A 129 30.02 -13.45 16.22
N ASN A 130 30.49 -13.12 17.43
CA ASN A 130 29.66 -12.86 18.61
C ASN A 130 29.59 -11.38 18.99
N ILE A 131 30.21 -10.48 18.23
CA ILE A 131 30.05 -9.04 18.46
C ILE A 131 28.56 -8.69 18.30
N PRO A 132 27.95 -8.01 19.29
CA PRO A 132 26.55 -7.61 19.18
C PRO A 132 26.37 -6.62 18.03
N ILE A 133 25.40 -6.90 17.17
CA ILE A 133 24.92 -5.96 16.16
C ILE A 133 23.43 -5.69 16.34
N LEU A 134 23.08 -4.41 16.46
CA LEU A 134 21.72 -3.92 16.48
C LEU A 134 21.29 -3.49 15.07
N ILE A 135 20.28 -4.14 14.51
CA ILE A 135 19.62 -3.73 13.27
C ILE A 135 18.36 -2.94 13.64
N TRP A 136 18.46 -1.61 13.59
CA TRP A 136 17.32 -0.73 13.82
C TRP A 136 16.45 -0.66 12.56
N GLY A 137 15.21 -1.12 12.66
CA GLY A 137 14.33 -1.30 11.50
C GLY A 137 14.59 -2.61 10.76
N ALA A 138 14.81 -3.73 11.47
CA ALA A 138 15.09 -5.04 10.89
C ALA A 138 13.99 -5.58 9.96
N ALA A 139 12.75 -5.09 10.11
CA ALA A 139 11.63 -5.45 9.23
C ALA A 139 11.54 -4.60 7.94
N SER A 140 12.38 -3.58 7.77
CA SER A 140 12.47 -2.80 6.53
C SER A 140 13.01 -3.65 5.37
N SER A 141 12.92 -3.13 4.15
CA SER A 141 13.44 -3.83 2.95
C SER A 141 14.94 -4.15 3.09
N VAL A 142 15.75 -3.19 3.55
CA VAL A 142 17.18 -3.43 3.75
C VAL A 142 17.49 -4.19 5.03
N GLY A 143 16.76 -3.91 6.11
CA GLY A 143 16.94 -4.60 7.39
C GLY A 143 16.78 -6.12 7.26
N GLN A 144 15.82 -6.58 6.46
CA GLN A 144 15.62 -8.00 6.18
C GLN A 144 16.84 -8.63 5.50
N PHE A 145 17.44 -7.98 4.50
CA PHE A 145 18.66 -8.47 3.88
C PHE A 145 19.85 -8.41 4.82
N ALA A 146 19.97 -7.37 5.64
CA ALA A 146 21.05 -7.25 6.62
C ALA A 146 21.09 -8.45 7.58
N VAL A 147 19.92 -8.85 8.11
CA VAL A 147 19.82 -10.01 8.99
C VAL A 147 20.14 -11.32 8.25
N GLN A 148 19.66 -11.49 7.01
CA GLN A 148 19.94 -12.68 6.20
C GLN A 148 21.43 -12.80 5.83
N ILE A 149 22.07 -11.70 5.43
CA ILE A 149 23.51 -11.62 5.15
C ILE A 149 24.29 -12.02 6.41
N LEU A 150 24.02 -11.39 7.55
CA LEU A 150 24.70 -11.73 8.81
C LEU A 150 24.55 -13.21 9.17
N LYS A 151 23.35 -13.77 9.01
CA LYS A 151 23.07 -15.21 9.21
C LYS A 151 23.92 -16.08 8.28
N TYR A 152 23.99 -15.76 6.99
CA TYR A 152 24.72 -16.56 6.01
C TYR A 152 26.24 -16.60 6.30
N TRP A 153 26.82 -15.47 6.73
CA TRP A 153 28.23 -15.42 7.14
C TRP A 153 28.49 -15.94 8.57
N GLY A 154 27.44 -16.36 9.29
CA GLY A 154 27.54 -17.05 10.57
C GLY A 154 27.57 -16.14 11.79
N TYR A 155 27.30 -14.84 11.65
CA TYR A 155 27.17 -13.93 12.77
C TYR A 155 25.92 -14.26 13.59
N THR A 156 26.07 -14.42 14.91
CA THR A 156 24.99 -14.99 15.73
C THR A 156 24.41 -14.04 16.77
N ASN A 157 25.06 -12.91 17.04
CA ASN A 157 24.60 -11.95 18.05
C ASN A 157 23.82 -10.78 17.41
N ILE A 158 22.74 -11.13 16.71
CA ILE A 158 21.90 -10.16 16.00
C ILE A 158 20.74 -9.74 16.91
N ILE A 159 20.71 -8.44 17.22
CA ILE A 159 19.65 -7.76 17.94
C ILE A 159 18.83 -6.97 16.91
N ALA A 160 17.50 -7.02 16.99
CA ALA A 160 16.62 -6.42 16.00
C ALA A 160 15.60 -5.47 16.66
N THR A 161 15.27 -4.36 15.99
CA THR A 161 14.02 -3.65 16.26
C THR A 161 13.03 -3.90 15.13
N ALA A 162 11.80 -4.30 15.49
CA ALA A 162 10.71 -4.55 14.56
C ALA A 162 9.37 -4.53 15.31
N SER A 163 8.28 -4.17 14.61
CA SER A 163 6.93 -4.30 15.17
C SER A 163 6.57 -5.78 15.43
N PRO A 164 5.73 -6.09 16.43
CA PRO A 164 5.40 -7.48 16.82
C PRO A 164 4.97 -8.39 15.67
N ARG A 165 4.18 -7.85 14.72
CA ARG A 165 3.73 -8.59 13.53
C ARG A 165 4.86 -9.15 12.65
N HIS A 166 6.07 -8.60 12.76
CA HIS A 166 7.24 -9.02 11.98
C HIS A 166 8.21 -9.92 12.77
N HIS A 167 8.01 -10.10 14.08
CA HIS A 167 8.95 -10.85 14.93
C HIS A 167 9.14 -12.29 14.45
N SER A 168 8.06 -12.98 14.08
CA SER A 168 8.16 -14.37 13.58
C SER A 168 9.06 -14.48 12.35
N LYS A 169 8.93 -13.54 11.41
CA LYS A 169 9.74 -13.52 10.17
C LYS A 169 11.22 -13.25 10.48
N ILE A 170 11.49 -12.20 11.27
CA ILE A 170 12.85 -11.78 11.60
C ILE A 170 13.57 -12.82 12.50
N LYS A 171 12.84 -13.52 13.38
CA LYS A 171 13.36 -14.69 14.11
C LYS A 171 13.76 -15.83 13.18
N GLY A 172 12.99 -16.08 12.10
CA GLY A 172 13.38 -17.06 11.06
C GLY A 172 14.71 -16.75 10.38
N TYR A 173 15.12 -15.48 10.38
CA TYR A 173 16.43 -15.03 9.93
C TYR A 173 17.51 -15.01 11.03
N ASN A 174 17.26 -15.64 12.18
CA ASN A 174 18.23 -15.81 13.29
C ASN A 174 18.50 -14.56 14.15
N ALA A 175 17.60 -13.56 14.14
CA ALA A 175 17.63 -12.51 15.16
C ALA A 175 17.24 -13.09 16.53
N LYS A 176 18.13 -12.97 17.52
CA LYS A 176 17.97 -13.60 18.84
C LYS A 176 17.22 -12.71 19.84
N HIS A 177 17.42 -11.40 19.74
CA HIS A 177 16.89 -10.44 20.69
C HIS A 177 16.11 -9.35 19.98
N PHE A 178 14.99 -8.92 20.57
CA PHE A 178 14.20 -7.81 20.07
C PHE A 178 14.22 -6.69 21.10
N ILE A 179 14.67 -5.51 20.68
CA ILE A 179 14.51 -4.29 21.47
C ILE A 179 13.22 -3.62 21.01
N ASN A 180 12.34 -3.33 21.96
CA ASN A 180 11.20 -2.48 21.70
C ASN A 180 11.69 -1.03 21.65
N TYR A 181 11.55 -0.37 20.51
CA TYR A 181 11.96 1.03 20.32
C TYR A 181 11.23 2.02 21.25
N LYS A 182 10.12 1.59 21.87
CA LYS A 182 9.39 2.35 22.90
C LYS A 182 9.90 2.13 24.32
N ASP A 183 10.86 1.23 24.51
CA ASP A 183 11.44 0.94 25.82
C ASP A 183 12.58 1.95 26.10
N PRO A 184 12.41 2.88 27.05
CA PRO A 184 13.40 3.90 27.36
C PRO A 184 14.62 3.34 28.11
N ASP A 185 14.54 2.12 28.65
CA ASP A 185 15.56 1.54 29.54
C ASP A 185 16.51 0.59 28.80
N ALA A 186 16.38 0.46 27.48
CA ALA A 186 17.31 -0.30 26.67
C ALA A 186 18.69 0.38 26.64
N VAL A 187 19.60 -0.05 27.51
CA VAL A 187 21.00 0.39 27.54
C VAL A 187 21.89 -0.85 27.46
N THR A 188 22.98 -0.76 26.70
CA THR A 188 23.97 -1.84 26.62
C THR A 188 25.18 -1.52 27.51
N SER A 189 25.77 -2.56 28.11
CA SER A 189 26.97 -2.44 28.95
C SER A 189 28.27 -2.73 28.19
N ILE A 190 28.19 -3.11 26.92
CA ILE A 190 29.33 -3.47 26.06
C ILE A 190 29.25 -2.74 24.72
N PRO A 191 30.39 -2.43 24.08
CA PRO A 191 30.38 -1.83 22.74
C PRO A 191 29.62 -2.69 21.74
N LEU A 192 28.85 -2.05 20.87
CA LEU A 192 28.09 -2.73 19.82
C LEU A 192 28.17 -2.00 18.48
N ARG A 193 27.89 -2.75 17.42
CA ARG A 193 27.71 -2.21 16.07
C ARG A 193 26.23 -1.95 15.85
N VAL A 194 25.87 -0.81 15.26
CA VAL A 194 24.48 -0.45 14.99
C VAL A 194 24.30 -0.13 13.52
N PHE A 195 23.32 -0.76 12.89
CA PHE A 195 22.85 -0.41 11.56
C PHE A 195 21.46 0.22 11.66
N ASP A 196 21.38 1.53 11.39
CA ASP A 196 20.11 2.24 11.28
C ASP A 196 19.60 2.31 9.84
N ARG A 197 18.42 1.70 9.64
CA ARG A 197 17.69 1.68 8.36
C ARG A 197 16.43 2.55 8.35
N VAL A 198 16.10 3.21 9.45
CA VAL A 198 14.90 4.05 9.61
C VAL A 198 15.21 5.51 9.34
N ASP A 199 16.50 5.87 9.23
CA ASP A 199 16.97 7.14 8.68
C ASP A 199 16.27 8.35 9.32
N SER A 200 15.92 8.29 10.62
CA SER A 200 15.07 9.29 11.26
C SER A 200 15.70 9.84 12.54
N LYS A 201 15.77 11.17 12.66
CA LYS A 201 16.27 11.81 13.89
C LYS A 201 15.50 11.34 15.12
N PHE A 202 14.17 11.48 15.08
CA PHE A 202 13.29 11.18 16.21
C PHE A 202 12.84 9.71 16.25
N GLY A 203 12.79 9.04 15.10
CA GLY A 203 12.36 7.65 15.00
C GLY A 203 13.48 6.62 15.25
N SER A 204 14.75 7.02 15.16
CA SER A 204 15.88 6.11 15.35
C SER A 204 17.08 6.74 16.08
N LEU A 205 17.76 7.74 15.50
CA LEU A 205 19.08 8.17 15.98
C LEU A 205 19.10 8.58 17.45
N GLN A 206 18.12 9.34 17.91
CA GLN A 206 18.03 9.74 19.32
C GLN A 206 17.82 8.56 20.28
N HIS A 207 17.16 7.49 19.83
CA HIS A 207 17.02 6.27 20.62
C HIS A 207 18.30 5.45 20.58
N ILE A 208 18.93 5.33 19.41
CA ILE A 208 20.20 4.62 19.24
C ILE A 208 21.29 5.26 20.10
N ALA A 209 21.35 6.59 20.19
CA ALA A 209 22.31 7.31 21.03
C ALA A 209 22.19 6.98 22.53
N LYS A 210 21.00 6.58 23.00
CA LYS A 210 20.79 6.12 24.38
C LYS A 210 21.21 4.65 24.60
N ILE A 211 21.28 3.87 23.53
CA ILE A 211 21.63 2.43 23.57
C ILE A 211 23.13 2.22 23.37
N ALA A 212 23.70 2.86 22.35
CA ALA A 212 25.10 2.77 21.94
C ALA A 212 25.95 3.80 22.69
N THR A 213 25.99 3.67 24.02
CA THR A 213 26.74 4.54 24.92
C THR A 213 28.19 4.10 25.20
N PRO A 214 28.57 2.81 25.15
CA PRO A 214 29.94 2.41 25.45
C PRO A 214 30.95 2.89 24.39
N PRO A 215 32.14 3.41 24.79
CA PRO A 215 33.20 3.77 23.87
C PRO A 215 33.64 2.60 22.98
N GLY A 216 33.90 2.89 21.69
CA GLY A 216 34.18 1.88 20.66
C GLY A 216 32.92 1.31 20.00
N SER A 217 31.72 1.79 20.35
CA SER A 217 30.51 1.50 19.59
C SER A 217 30.56 2.21 18.23
N ILE A 218 30.06 1.55 17.19
CA ILE A 218 30.05 2.07 15.82
C ILE A 218 28.61 2.12 15.33
N VAL A 219 28.15 3.29 14.89
CA VAL A 219 26.79 3.51 14.40
C VAL A 219 26.83 3.89 12.92
N ALA A 220 26.24 3.06 12.08
CA ALA A 220 26.08 3.30 10.66
C ALA A 220 24.61 3.63 10.35
N ALA A 221 24.32 4.83 9.88
CA ALA A 221 22.97 5.28 9.57
C ALA A 221 22.81 5.71 8.12
N VAL A 222 21.71 5.30 7.51
CA VAL A 222 21.47 5.55 6.09
C VAL A 222 21.09 6.99 5.87
N LEU A 223 21.72 7.59 4.86
CA LEU A 223 21.45 8.96 4.50
C LEU A 223 20.34 9.06 3.45
N PRO A 224 19.56 10.16 3.49
CA PRO A 224 19.69 11.26 4.47
C PRO A 224 18.98 10.96 5.81
N VAL A 225 19.33 11.69 6.88
CA VAL A 225 18.55 11.70 8.13
C VAL A 225 17.31 12.56 7.96
N VAL A 226 16.12 11.97 8.07
CA VAL A 226 14.83 12.64 8.11
C VAL A 226 14.68 13.37 9.45
N VAL A 227 14.77 14.70 9.38
CA VAL A 227 14.54 15.62 10.50
C VAL A 227 13.04 15.93 10.63
N ARG A 228 12.33 16.00 9.50
CA ARG A 228 10.87 16.17 9.44
C ARG A 228 10.31 15.29 8.33
N SER A 229 9.29 14.50 8.66
CA SER A 229 8.69 13.52 7.75
C SER A 229 7.99 14.21 6.58
N PRO A 230 7.98 13.60 5.37
CA PRO A 230 7.16 14.06 4.25
C PRO A 230 5.66 14.20 4.58
N SER A 231 5.17 13.44 5.58
CA SER A 231 3.76 13.49 6.02
C SER A 231 3.40 14.71 6.85
N GLU A 232 4.37 15.50 7.32
CA GLU A 232 4.13 16.61 8.25
C GLU A 232 3.80 17.94 7.55
N LYS A 233 2.98 18.77 8.20
CA LYS A 233 2.61 20.13 7.73
C LYS A 233 3.86 21.02 7.75
N GLY A 234 4.55 21.09 6.62
CA GLY A 234 5.82 21.80 6.46
C GLY A 234 6.71 21.20 5.37
N GLY A 235 6.40 19.99 4.89
CA GLY A 235 7.17 19.28 3.87
C GLY A 235 8.39 18.56 4.44
N VAL A 236 9.03 17.70 3.67
CA VAL A 236 10.18 16.94 4.15
C VAL A 236 11.36 17.85 4.51
N GLN A 237 12.09 17.53 5.59
CA GLN A 237 13.38 18.13 5.90
C GLN A 237 14.39 17.03 6.18
N VAL A 238 15.54 17.11 5.52
CA VAL A 238 16.59 16.09 5.57
C VAL A 238 17.94 16.69 5.95
N SER A 239 18.80 15.88 6.58
CA SER A 239 20.17 16.24 6.99
C SER A 239 21.15 15.16 6.51
N LEU A 240 22.37 15.55 6.17
CA LEU A 240 23.45 14.62 5.80
C LEU A 240 24.39 14.33 6.98
N ASP A 241 24.12 14.90 8.16
CA ASP A 241 25.00 14.83 9.31
C ASP A 241 24.47 13.86 10.39
N VAL A 242 24.89 12.60 10.35
CA VAL A 242 24.52 11.62 11.40
C VAL A 242 25.06 12.03 12.77
N THR A 243 26.22 12.70 12.82
CA THR A 243 26.88 13.06 14.08
C THR A 243 26.12 14.19 14.77
N GLY A 244 25.73 15.23 14.02
CA GLY A 244 25.03 16.40 14.55
C GLY A 244 23.57 16.17 14.93
N GLU A 245 22.91 15.14 14.38
CA GLU A 245 21.47 14.92 14.60
C GLU A 245 21.13 14.16 15.89
N ALA A 246 22.11 13.66 16.65
CA ALA A 246 21.89 13.04 17.95
C ALA A 246 23.03 13.34 18.95
N SER A 247 22.76 13.15 20.24
CA SER A 247 23.72 13.38 21.31
C SER A 247 24.50 12.09 21.62
N TRP A 248 25.60 11.88 20.90
CA TRP A 248 26.45 10.71 21.04
C TRP A 248 27.39 10.81 22.26
N MET A 249 27.61 9.69 22.95
CA MET A 249 28.58 9.62 24.04
C MET A 249 30.03 9.68 23.51
N PRO A 250 31.00 10.20 24.29
CA PRO A 250 32.40 10.23 23.87
C PRO A 250 32.93 8.83 23.50
N GLY A 251 33.59 8.73 22.35
CA GLY A 251 34.15 7.46 21.84
C GLY A 251 33.17 6.60 21.04
N VAL A 252 31.94 7.08 20.77
CA VAL A 252 31.04 6.47 19.79
C VAL A 252 31.37 7.00 18.39
N GLU A 253 31.63 6.10 17.46
CA GLU A 253 31.89 6.44 16.06
C GLU A 253 30.59 6.42 15.26
N THR A 254 30.39 7.39 14.38
CA THR A 254 29.19 7.44 13.53
C THR A 254 29.54 7.58 12.05
N HIS A 255 28.76 6.93 11.20
CA HIS A 255 28.96 6.89 9.76
C HIS A 255 27.64 7.08 9.01
N GLY A 256 27.62 8.01 8.06
CA GLY A 256 26.56 8.12 7.06
C GLY A 256 26.74 7.10 5.94
N ILE A 257 25.65 6.44 5.53
CA ILE A 257 25.63 5.49 4.41
C ILE A 257 25.02 6.13 3.18
N VAL A 258 25.81 6.24 2.13
CA VAL A 258 25.36 6.57 0.77
C VAL A 258 25.51 5.32 -0.08
N SER A 259 24.40 4.63 -0.39
CA SER A 259 24.41 3.35 -1.10
C SER A 259 25.15 3.41 -2.43
N TYR A 260 25.06 4.55 -3.12
CA TYR A 260 25.67 4.82 -4.42
C TYR A 260 27.20 4.89 -4.36
N ALA A 261 27.79 5.05 -3.17
CA ALA A 261 29.23 5.04 -2.99
C ALA A 261 29.85 3.63 -3.00
N PHE A 262 29.05 2.56 -3.21
CA PHE A 262 29.58 1.19 -3.24
C PHE A 262 30.68 0.98 -4.30
N GLU A 263 30.64 1.74 -5.40
CA GLU A 263 31.65 1.67 -6.45
C GLU A 263 33.04 2.14 -6.03
N ALA A 264 33.13 2.92 -4.95
CA ALA A 264 34.42 3.34 -4.38
C ALA A 264 35.19 2.14 -3.80
N ASN A 265 34.51 1.03 -3.51
CA ASN A 265 35.12 -0.24 -3.13
C ASN A 265 35.25 -1.12 -4.39
N PRO A 266 36.48 -1.36 -4.92
CA PRO A 266 36.66 -2.13 -6.15
C PRO A 266 36.06 -3.54 -6.09
N PHE A 267 36.12 -4.19 -4.93
CA PHE A 267 35.53 -5.51 -4.76
C PHE A 267 34.02 -5.47 -4.90
N LEU A 268 33.34 -4.53 -4.25
CA LEU A 268 31.89 -4.38 -4.40
C LEU A 268 31.51 -3.96 -5.82
N LYS A 269 32.23 -3.00 -6.41
CA LYS A 269 32.01 -2.52 -7.77
C LYS A 269 31.92 -3.67 -8.79
N TYR A 270 32.85 -4.62 -8.70
CA TYR A 270 32.97 -5.69 -9.69
C TYR A 270 32.23 -6.98 -9.32
N HIS A 271 31.83 -7.18 -8.06
CA HIS A 271 31.26 -8.47 -7.62
C HIS A 271 29.84 -8.38 -7.04
N ILE A 272 29.39 -7.24 -6.49
CA ILE A 272 28.13 -7.22 -5.72
C ILE A 272 26.90 -7.55 -6.57
N LEU A 273 26.78 -6.89 -7.73
CA LEU A 273 25.71 -7.14 -8.69
C LEU A 273 25.95 -8.45 -9.44
N PRO A 274 27.07 -8.67 -10.16
CA PRO A 274 27.22 -9.81 -11.07
C PRO A 274 27.36 -11.18 -10.40
N ASP A 275 27.94 -11.23 -9.20
CA ASP A 275 28.34 -12.51 -8.59
C ASP A 275 27.66 -12.75 -7.24
N ILE A 276 27.73 -11.78 -6.34
CA ILE A 276 27.31 -11.94 -4.94
C ILE A 276 25.79 -12.05 -4.84
N ILE A 277 25.02 -11.10 -5.39
CA ILE A 277 23.55 -11.13 -5.32
C ILE A 277 22.98 -12.39 -5.98
N PRO A 278 23.33 -12.71 -7.26
CA PRO A 278 22.89 -13.95 -7.90
C PRO A 278 23.29 -15.20 -7.12
N GLY A 279 24.52 -15.27 -6.62
CA GLY A 279 25.01 -16.40 -5.85
C GLY A 279 24.29 -16.59 -4.51
N LEU A 280 24.03 -15.50 -3.78
CA LEU A 280 23.27 -15.56 -2.52
C LEU A 280 21.83 -16.05 -2.75
N ILE A 281 21.19 -15.65 -3.85
CA ILE A 281 19.88 -16.15 -4.24
C ILE A 281 19.95 -17.64 -4.58
N ALA A 282 20.91 -18.05 -5.42
CA ALA A 282 21.06 -19.45 -5.85
C ALA A 282 21.35 -20.40 -4.68
N LEU A 283 22.06 -19.91 -3.65
CA LEU A 283 22.33 -20.66 -2.41
C LEU A 283 21.17 -20.66 -1.41
N GLY A 284 20.08 -19.92 -1.68
CA GLY A 284 18.98 -19.70 -0.72
C GLY A 284 19.42 -18.92 0.53
N ALA A 285 20.54 -18.19 0.44
CA ALA A 285 21.10 -17.41 1.54
C ALA A 285 20.31 -16.13 1.79
N ILE A 286 19.74 -15.55 0.73
CA ILE A 286 18.78 -14.46 0.79
C ILE A 286 17.53 -14.82 -0.01
N GLU A 287 16.38 -14.33 0.43
CA GLU A 287 15.14 -14.37 -0.35
C GLU A 287 14.69 -12.95 -0.74
N PRO A 288 14.10 -12.77 -1.93
CA PRO A 288 13.49 -11.51 -2.34
C PRO A 288 12.43 -11.02 -1.33
N ASN A 289 12.31 -9.70 -1.20
CA ASN A 289 11.31 -9.12 -0.32
C ASN A 289 9.89 -9.30 -0.89
N LYS A 290 8.89 -9.27 0.00
CA LYS A 290 7.51 -9.07 -0.44
C LYS A 290 7.39 -7.71 -1.09
N TYR A 291 6.67 -7.65 -2.20
CA TYR A 291 6.45 -6.45 -2.98
C TYR A 291 4.96 -6.24 -3.24
N ARG A 292 4.63 -5.04 -3.67
CA ARG A 292 3.33 -4.68 -4.22
C ARG A 292 3.57 -3.95 -5.53
N GLU A 293 2.98 -4.45 -6.60
CA GLU A 293 2.95 -3.73 -7.87
C GLU A 293 1.90 -2.63 -7.77
N ILE A 294 2.27 -1.42 -8.19
CA ILE A 294 1.36 -0.28 -8.25
C ILE A 294 0.76 -0.29 -9.65
N GLU A 295 -0.54 -0.56 -9.72
CA GLU A 295 -1.32 -0.54 -10.97
C GLU A 295 -1.83 0.87 -11.26
N GLY A 296 -2.13 1.16 -12.52
CA GLY A 296 -2.62 2.45 -12.99
C GLY A 296 -2.47 2.58 -14.51
N ASP A 297 -3.33 3.40 -15.12
CA ASP A 297 -3.48 3.52 -16.58
C ASP A 297 -2.30 4.26 -17.21
N SER A 298 -1.61 5.10 -16.43
CA SER A 298 -0.44 5.87 -16.88
C SER A 298 0.77 5.71 -15.95
N LEU A 299 1.97 5.98 -16.48
CA LEU A 299 3.19 6.03 -15.65
C LEU A 299 3.10 7.10 -14.57
N LEU A 300 2.48 8.25 -14.89
CA LEU A 300 2.30 9.35 -13.94
C LEU A 300 1.43 8.91 -12.75
N GLU A 301 0.32 8.22 -13.02
CA GLU A 301 -0.58 7.71 -11.98
C GLU A 301 0.11 6.69 -11.08
N ARG A 302 0.84 5.73 -11.68
CA ARG A 302 1.58 4.73 -10.92
C ARG A 302 2.68 5.36 -10.06
N ALA A 303 3.47 6.28 -10.64
CA ALA A 303 4.53 6.98 -9.92
C ALA A 303 3.98 7.85 -8.78
N THR A 304 2.90 8.58 -9.03
CA THR A 304 2.23 9.42 -8.00
C THR A 304 1.72 8.54 -6.87
N THR A 305 1.03 7.45 -7.19
CA THR A 305 0.49 6.51 -6.20
C THR A 305 1.61 5.87 -5.37
N ALA A 306 2.73 5.51 -5.99
CA ALA A 306 3.89 4.97 -5.29
C ALA A 306 4.50 5.99 -4.32
N LEU A 307 4.71 7.24 -4.77
CA LEU A 307 5.25 8.32 -3.95
C LEU A 307 4.32 8.66 -2.78
N ASP A 308 3.01 8.76 -3.00
CA ASP A 308 2.03 9.04 -1.95
C ASP A 308 1.93 7.92 -0.93
N THR A 309 2.08 6.67 -1.37
CA THR A 309 2.16 5.51 -0.48
C THR A 309 3.40 5.58 0.41
N LEU A 310 4.54 6.00 -0.14
CA LEU A 310 5.78 6.19 0.62
C LEU A 310 5.70 7.39 1.58
N ARG A 311 5.05 8.50 1.19
CA ARG A 311 4.87 9.70 2.05
C ARG A 311 4.02 9.41 3.27
N SER A 312 2.87 8.75 3.08
CA SER A 312 1.86 8.59 4.13
C SER A 312 1.99 7.27 4.90
N GLY A 313 2.70 6.29 4.36
CA GLY A 313 2.65 4.90 4.83
C GLY A 313 1.26 4.26 4.68
N GLN A 314 0.34 4.93 3.99
CA GLN A 314 -1.04 4.53 3.75
C GLN A 314 -1.35 4.60 2.25
N HIS A 315 -2.41 3.92 1.83
CA HIS A 315 -2.81 3.98 0.43
C HIS A 315 -3.42 5.35 0.11
N PRO A 316 -3.15 5.96 -1.05
CA PRO A 316 -3.68 7.28 -1.40
C PRO A 316 -5.20 7.37 -1.36
N ILE A 317 -5.91 6.27 -1.70
CA ILE A 317 -7.38 6.19 -1.55
C ILE A 317 -7.83 6.40 -0.11
N LEU A 318 -7.09 5.85 0.87
CA LEU A 318 -7.44 6.01 2.29
C LEU A 318 -7.16 7.43 2.77
N THR A 319 -6.07 8.03 2.30
CA THR A 319 -5.76 9.44 2.56
C THR A 319 -6.82 10.37 1.94
N GLY A 320 -7.21 10.11 0.69
CA GLY A 320 -8.26 10.85 0.01
C GLY A 320 -9.62 10.69 0.70
N LEU A 321 -9.94 9.47 1.16
CA LEU A 321 -11.15 9.20 1.93
C LEU A 321 -11.14 9.94 3.27
N ASP A 322 -10.05 9.91 4.04
CA ASP A 322 -9.91 10.66 5.29
C ASP A 322 -10.10 12.16 5.06
N SER A 323 -9.43 12.71 4.04
CA SER A 323 -9.58 14.12 3.66
C SER A 323 -11.02 14.46 3.29
N HIS A 324 -11.65 13.64 2.45
CA HIS A 324 -13.05 13.83 2.04
C HIS A 324 -14.00 13.80 3.25
N LEU A 325 -13.90 12.79 4.11
CA LEU A 325 -14.73 12.66 5.30
C LEU A 325 -14.57 13.83 6.27
N ARG A 326 -13.35 14.38 6.42
CA ARG A 326 -13.12 15.59 7.22
C ARG A 326 -13.78 16.80 6.59
N ASN A 327 -13.68 16.95 5.26
CA ASN A 327 -14.24 18.10 4.55
C ASN A 327 -15.78 18.11 4.50
N LEU A 328 -16.45 16.98 4.75
CA LEU A 328 -17.92 16.93 4.86
C LEU A 328 -18.45 17.81 6.00
N SER A 329 -17.66 18.09 7.04
CA SER A 329 -18.07 19.01 8.11
C SER A 329 -18.28 20.45 7.63
N ASN A 330 -17.78 20.80 6.45
CA ASN A 330 -18.00 22.13 5.86
C ASN A 330 -19.42 22.29 5.31
N TYR A 331 -20.12 21.19 5.03
CA TYR A 331 -21.42 21.17 4.36
C TYR A 331 -22.54 20.59 5.23
N HIS A 332 -22.20 19.89 6.31
CA HIS A 332 -23.14 19.20 7.16
C HIS A 332 -22.83 19.45 8.64
N ASP A 333 -23.88 19.63 9.42
CA ASP A 333 -23.81 19.82 10.86
C ASP A 333 -23.41 18.52 11.60
N PRO A 334 -23.00 18.60 12.88
CA PRO A 334 -22.32 17.52 13.59
C PRO A 334 -23.02 16.15 13.59
N TYR A 335 -24.35 16.09 13.72
CA TYR A 335 -25.12 14.86 13.66
C TYR A 335 -24.98 14.19 12.28
N CYS A 336 -25.36 14.89 11.21
CA CYS A 336 -25.24 14.37 9.84
C CYS A 336 -23.80 13.96 9.52
N HIS A 337 -22.84 14.81 9.89
CA HIS A 337 -21.41 14.52 9.69
C HIS A 337 -20.97 13.24 10.40
N SER A 338 -21.35 13.09 11.67
CA SER A 338 -21.00 11.91 12.47
C SER A 338 -21.65 10.63 11.95
N VAL A 339 -22.91 10.70 11.49
CA VAL A 339 -23.61 9.56 10.90
C VAL A 339 -22.96 9.13 9.58
N MET A 340 -22.55 10.07 8.73
CA MET A 340 -21.83 9.74 7.49
C MET A 340 -20.47 9.10 7.77
N ILE A 341 -19.71 9.59 8.76
CA ILE A 341 -18.45 8.94 9.18
C ILE A 341 -18.71 7.52 9.68
N LYS A 342 -19.67 7.36 10.61
CA LYS A 342 -20.07 6.04 11.12
C LYS A 342 -20.49 5.12 9.98
N GLY A 343 -21.32 5.62 9.06
CA GLY A 343 -21.84 4.86 7.93
C GLY A 343 -20.72 4.39 7.00
N MET A 344 -19.73 5.23 6.74
CA MET A 344 -18.57 4.86 5.93
C MET A 344 -17.72 3.78 6.60
N LEU A 345 -17.50 3.87 7.92
CA LEU A 345 -16.79 2.84 8.68
C LEU A 345 -17.57 1.52 8.69
N ASP A 346 -18.90 1.58 8.84
CA ASP A 346 -19.79 0.43 8.74
C ASP A 346 -19.73 -0.22 7.36
N TYR A 347 -19.69 0.58 6.29
CA TYR A 347 -19.55 0.10 4.93
C TYR A 347 -18.22 -0.62 4.71
N ILE A 348 -17.09 -0.02 5.12
CA ILE A 348 -15.76 -0.65 5.03
C ILE A 348 -15.75 -1.99 5.79
N ASN A 349 -16.25 -2.00 7.03
CA ASN A 349 -16.31 -3.21 7.84
C ASN A 349 -17.22 -4.27 7.21
N GLY A 350 -18.38 -3.87 6.68
CA GLY A 350 -19.29 -4.75 5.95
C GLY A 350 -18.63 -5.41 4.74
N ARG A 351 -17.89 -4.63 3.93
CA ARG A 351 -17.14 -5.16 2.77
C ARG A 351 -16.04 -6.14 3.18
N VAL A 352 -15.36 -5.90 4.30
CA VAL A 352 -14.39 -6.86 4.87
C VAL A 352 -15.10 -8.14 5.32
N VAL A 353 -16.28 -8.04 5.93
CA VAL A 353 -17.09 -9.20 6.32
C VAL A 353 -17.53 -10.01 5.09
N GLU A 354 -18.06 -9.37 4.05
CA GLU A 354 -18.44 -10.07 2.81
C GLU A 354 -17.27 -10.76 2.13
N HIS A 355 -16.09 -10.13 2.11
CA HIS A 355 -14.87 -10.75 1.59
C HIS A 355 -14.52 -12.02 2.37
N ARG A 356 -14.61 -11.99 3.71
CA ARG A 356 -14.35 -13.16 4.55
C ARG A 356 -15.42 -14.24 4.39
N ILE A 357 -16.70 -13.86 4.26
CA ILE A 357 -17.80 -14.81 3.99
C ILE A 357 -17.52 -15.59 2.69
N LYS A 358 -17.11 -14.89 1.63
CA LYS A 358 -16.73 -15.51 0.36
C LYS A 358 -15.53 -16.45 0.50
N GLN A 359 -14.50 -16.05 1.27
CA GLN A 359 -13.30 -16.87 1.49
C GLN A 359 -13.56 -18.14 2.32
N SER A 360 -14.48 -18.07 3.29
CA SER A 360 -14.76 -19.19 4.19
C SER A 360 -15.95 -20.05 3.77
N ASN A 361 -16.63 -19.70 2.67
CA ASN A 361 -17.90 -20.27 2.25
C ASN A 361 -18.93 -20.28 3.39
N PHE A 362 -18.94 -19.20 4.18
CA PHE A 362 -19.83 -19.06 5.34
C PHE A 362 -21.29 -18.92 4.90
N LYS A 363 -22.18 -19.56 5.64
CA LYS A 363 -23.64 -19.39 5.50
C LYS A 363 -24.25 -19.00 6.83
N PHE A 364 -25.24 -18.10 6.79
CA PHE A 364 -26.00 -17.77 7.98
C PHE A 364 -26.77 -19.01 8.48
N SER A 365 -26.76 -19.21 9.80
CA SER A 365 -27.60 -20.22 10.44
C SER A 365 -29.07 -19.88 10.25
N SER A 366 -29.92 -20.90 10.18
CA SER A 366 -31.37 -20.73 10.11
C SER A 366 -32.00 -20.10 11.35
N GLU A 367 -31.27 -20.08 12.46
CA GLU A 367 -31.66 -19.37 13.68
C GLU A 367 -31.34 -17.87 13.60
N SER A 368 -30.60 -17.43 12.57
CA SER A 368 -30.15 -16.05 12.42
C SER A 368 -31.20 -15.17 11.76
N ARG A 369 -32.16 -14.70 12.55
CA ARG A 369 -33.33 -13.95 12.03
C ARG A 369 -33.03 -12.53 11.54
N LEU A 370 -32.00 -11.87 12.10
CA LEU A 370 -31.76 -10.43 11.90
C LEU A 370 -30.41 -10.13 11.23
N MET A 371 -29.49 -11.09 11.21
CA MET A 371 -28.14 -10.81 10.72
C MET A 371 -28.08 -10.51 9.22
N PRO A 372 -28.85 -11.20 8.34
CA PRO A 372 -28.90 -10.81 6.92
C PRO A 372 -29.35 -9.35 6.73
N MET A 373 -30.35 -8.91 7.50
CA MET A 373 -30.82 -7.52 7.50
C MET A 373 -29.77 -6.55 8.05
N CYS A 374 -29.13 -6.87 9.18
CA CYS A 374 -28.10 -6.04 9.78
C CYS A 374 -26.89 -5.85 8.86
N LEU A 375 -26.47 -6.93 8.18
CA LEU A 375 -25.40 -6.85 7.21
C LEU A 375 -25.80 -5.97 6.03
N ARG A 376 -27.05 -6.13 5.53
CA ARG A 376 -27.56 -5.35 4.39
C ARG A 376 -27.48 -3.84 4.62
N THR A 377 -27.89 -3.38 5.79
CA THR A 377 -27.85 -1.95 6.14
C THR A 377 -26.41 -1.41 6.30
N LYS A 378 -25.42 -2.28 6.51
CA LYS A 378 -24.00 -1.88 6.57
C LYS A 378 -23.37 -1.81 5.18
N VAL A 379 -23.65 -2.78 4.31
CA VAL A 379 -23.02 -2.89 2.98
C VAL A 379 -23.72 -2.09 1.89
N GLY A 380 -24.88 -1.49 2.17
CA GLY A 380 -25.64 -0.71 1.20
C GLY A 380 -25.16 0.72 0.96
N GLY A 381 -24.49 1.32 1.95
CA GLY A 381 -24.13 2.74 1.90
C GLY A 381 -25.32 3.72 1.90
N ALA A 382 -26.56 3.21 2.03
CA ALA A 382 -27.79 4.00 1.96
C ALA A 382 -27.88 5.06 3.06
N GLU A 383 -27.49 4.74 4.30
CA GLU A 383 -27.52 5.70 5.41
C GLU A 383 -26.62 6.93 5.12
N ILE A 384 -25.48 6.73 4.46
CA ILE A 384 -24.59 7.82 4.04
C ILE A 384 -25.31 8.70 3.00
N MET A 385 -25.93 8.07 1.99
CA MET A 385 -26.63 8.77 0.92
C MET A 385 -27.81 9.61 1.43
N ILE A 386 -28.56 9.09 2.40
CA ILE A 386 -29.68 9.83 3.00
C ILE A 386 -29.20 11.09 3.72
N HIS A 387 -28.07 11.03 4.43
CA HIS A 387 -27.59 12.21 5.16
C HIS A 387 -26.97 13.29 4.25
N PHE A 388 -26.59 12.96 3.01
CA PHE A 388 -26.25 13.97 2.01
C PHE A 388 -27.43 14.86 1.60
N LEU A 389 -28.67 14.44 1.86
CA LEU A 389 -29.86 15.22 1.52
C LEU A 389 -30.02 16.47 2.38
N TYR A 390 -29.30 16.56 3.51
CA TYR A 390 -29.47 17.61 4.51
C TYR A 390 -28.20 18.47 4.66
N PRO A 391 -27.83 19.29 3.66
CA PRO A 391 -26.76 20.27 3.82
C PRO A 391 -27.16 21.36 4.83
N ASN A 392 -26.24 21.78 5.68
CA ASN A 392 -26.47 22.75 6.75
C ASN A 392 -26.94 24.13 6.26
N SER A 393 -26.61 24.49 5.02
CA SER A 393 -27.02 25.74 4.39
C SER A 393 -28.52 25.80 4.04
N VAL A 394 -29.19 24.66 3.97
CA VAL A 394 -30.62 24.55 3.61
C VAL A 394 -31.44 23.90 4.72
N PHE A 395 -30.88 22.89 5.39
CA PHE A 395 -31.53 22.10 6.44
C PHE A 395 -30.66 22.08 7.70
N PRO A 396 -30.56 23.20 8.45
CA PRO A 396 -29.77 23.26 9.67
C PRO A 396 -30.26 22.24 10.71
N GLU A 397 -29.32 21.57 11.37
CA GLU A 397 -29.59 20.45 12.27
C GLU A 397 -30.52 20.81 13.42
N GLU A 398 -30.34 21.99 14.02
CA GLU A 398 -31.15 22.47 15.16
C GLU A 398 -32.67 22.50 14.86
N GLU A 399 -33.04 22.72 13.59
CA GLU A 399 -34.44 22.82 13.17
C GLU A 399 -34.96 21.51 12.57
N TYR A 400 -34.15 20.80 11.78
CA TYR A 400 -34.64 19.73 10.91
C TYR A 400 -34.35 18.31 11.42
N VAL A 401 -33.37 18.10 12.32
CA VAL A 401 -32.94 16.74 12.70
C VAL A 401 -34.07 15.87 13.22
N MET A 402 -34.91 16.42 14.11
CA MET A 402 -36.03 15.68 14.70
C MET A 402 -37.20 15.46 13.71
N GLN A 403 -37.21 16.17 12.58
CA GLN A 403 -38.24 16.03 11.56
C GLN A 403 -37.94 14.88 10.59
N TYR A 404 -36.67 14.72 10.18
CA TYR A 404 -36.29 13.62 9.26
C TYR A 404 -35.80 12.36 9.99
N PHE A 405 -35.33 12.45 11.23
CA PHE A 405 -34.85 11.28 11.99
C PHE A 405 -35.84 10.09 12.01
N PRO A 406 -37.15 10.30 12.23
CA PRO A 406 -38.12 9.19 12.29
C PRO A 406 -38.23 8.39 10.99
N ILE A 407 -37.92 8.99 9.84
CA ILE A 407 -38.05 8.36 8.52
C ILE A 407 -36.72 7.84 7.96
N THR A 408 -35.60 8.07 8.65
CA THR A 408 -34.26 7.75 8.15
C THR A 408 -34.15 6.27 7.77
N MET A 409 -34.66 5.37 8.61
CA MET A 409 -34.57 3.94 8.34
C MET A 409 -35.50 3.49 7.22
N GLU A 410 -36.67 4.10 7.07
CA GLU A 410 -37.56 3.87 5.93
C GLU A 410 -36.88 4.24 4.61
N LEU A 411 -36.15 5.35 4.58
CA LEU A 411 -35.41 5.77 3.39
C LEU A 411 -34.18 4.90 3.12
N VAL A 412 -33.48 4.43 4.16
CA VAL A 412 -32.40 3.44 4.03
C VAL A 412 -32.93 2.16 3.40
N LEU A 413 -34.03 1.61 3.92
CA LEU A 413 -34.63 0.39 3.38
C LEU A 413 -35.21 0.60 1.98
N PHE A 414 -35.75 1.79 1.69
CA PHE A 414 -36.18 2.14 0.34
C PHE A 414 -35.01 2.02 -0.66
N ILE A 415 -33.86 2.65 -0.40
CA ILE A 415 -32.69 2.55 -1.29
C ILE A 415 -32.24 1.10 -1.42
N ASP A 416 -32.05 0.44 -0.27
CA ASP A 416 -31.47 -0.88 -0.22
C ASP A 416 -32.33 -1.91 -0.95
N PHE A 417 -33.62 -1.96 -0.64
CA PHE A 417 -34.52 -2.92 -1.26
C PHE A 417 -34.88 -2.56 -2.69
N THR A 418 -34.93 -1.28 -3.07
CA THR A 418 -35.10 -0.92 -4.48
C THR A 418 -33.91 -1.42 -5.29
N ASN A 419 -32.69 -1.30 -4.76
CA ASN A 419 -31.50 -1.88 -5.39
C ASN A 419 -31.62 -3.40 -5.49
N ASP A 420 -31.98 -4.12 -4.43
CA ASP A 420 -32.14 -5.58 -4.44
C ASP A 420 -33.24 -6.06 -5.41
N ILE A 421 -34.34 -5.30 -5.56
CA ILE A 421 -35.42 -5.60 -6.51
C ILE A 421 -34.91 -5.44 -7.95
N LEU A 422 -34.30 -4.28 -8.25
CA LEU A 422 -33.91 -3.92 -9.60
C LEU A 422 -32.61 -4.60 -10.05
N SER A 423 -31.76 -5.04 -9.11
CA SER A 423 -30.57 -5.83 -9.39
C SER A 423 -30.85 -7.33 -9.52
N TYR A 424 -32.03 -7.80 -9.13
CA TYR A 424 -32.36 -9.23 -9.13
C TYR A 424 -32.10 -9.89 -10.48
N TYR A 425 -32.48 -9.24 -11.59
CA TYR A 425 -32.27 -9.78 -12.93
C TYR A 425 -30.80 -10.00 -13.26
N LYS A 426 -29.95 -8.96 -13.09
CA LYS A 426 -28.51 -9.11 -13.36
C LYS A 426 -27.85 -10.14 -12.42
N GLU A 427 -28.32 -10.23 -11.18
CA GLU A 427 -27.68 -11.05 -10.15
C GLU A 427 -28.05 -12.52 -10.29
N PHE A 428 -29.33 -12.84 -10.45
CA PHE A 428 -29.81 -14.22 -10.43
C PHE A 428 -30.10 -14.80 -11.82
N CYS A 429 -30.37 -13.98 -12.83
CA CYS A 429 -30.72 -14.47 -14.17
C CYS A 429 -29.53 -14.42 -15.13
N LEU A 430 -28.59 -13.48 -14.96
CA LEU A 430 -27.43 -13.34 -15.84
C LEU A 430 -26.14 -13.91 -15.25
N ASN A 431 -25.88 -13.70 -13.96
CA ASN A 431 -24.54 -13.91 -13.38
C ASN A 431 -24.46 -14.96 -12.25
N ASP A 432 -25.57 -15.61 -11.88
CA ASP A 432 -25.65 -16.56 -10.76
C ASP A 432 -24.92 -16.06 -9.48
N GLU A 433 -25.06 -14.77 -9.17
CA GLU A 433 -24.38 -14.13 -8.04
C GLU A 433 -24.87 -14.70 -6.71
N THR A 434 -23.92 -15.15 -5.88
CA THR A 434 -24.19 -15.66 -4.52
C THR A 434 -23.72 -14.68 -3.45
N GLY A 435 -24.39 -14.69 -2.29
CA GLY A 435 -23.98 -13.91 -1.11
C GLY A 435 -24.51 -12.47 -1.09
N ASN A 436 -25.41 -12.10 -2.02
CA ASN A 436 -26.22 -10.89 -1.91
C ASN A 436 -27.30 -11.04 -0.82
N PHE A 437 -28.04 -9.97 -0.55
CA PHE A 437 -29.02 -9.98 0.53
C PHE A 437 -30.17 -10.94 0.28
N VAL A 438 -30.71 -11.00 -0.94
CA VAL A 438 -31.81 -11.91 -1.28
C VAL A 438 -31.41 -13.37 -1.02
N ALA A 439 -30.22 -13.78 -1.46
CA ALA A 439 -29.70 -15.12 -1.23
C ALA A 439 -29.44 -15.38 0.27
N ASN A 440 -28.77 -14.44 0.96
CA ASN A 440 -28.47 -14.59 2.39
C ASN A 440 -29.73 -14.67 3.25
N PHE A 441 -30.74 -13.88 2.92
CA PHE A 441 -32.02 -13.89 3.62
C PHE A 441 -32.79 -15.18 3.33
N ALA A 442 -32.85 -15.60 2.07
CA ALA A 442 -33.50 -16.84 1.70
C ALA A 442 -32.87 -18.08 2.37
N ASP A 443 -31.54 -18.18 2.33
CA ASP A 443 -30.78 -19.25 2.99
C ASP A 443 -31.00 -19.26 4.51
N ALA A 444 -30.99 -18.08 5.15
CA ALA A 444 -31.21 -17.96 6.59
C ALA A 444 -32.66 -18.27 7.02
N HIS A 445 -33.63 -18.10 6.13
CA HIS A 445 -35.06 -18.27 6.45
C HIS A 445 -35.70 -19.50 5.79
N HIS A 446 -34.94 -20.30 5.02
CA HIS A 446 -35.41 -21.46 4.26
C HIS A 446 -36.60 -21.15 3.33
N VAL A 447 -36.54 -20.00 2.66
CA VAL A 447 -37.54 -19.57 1.67
C VAL A 447 -36.91 -19.48 0.29
N GLN A 448 -37.72 -19.43 -0.77
CA GLN A 448 -37.18 -19.28 -2.13
C GLN A 448 -36.75 -17.82 -2.38
N HIS A 449 -35.71 -17.61 -3.21
CA HIS A 449 -35.27 -16.27 -3.61
C HIS A 449 -36.43 -15.43 -4.18
N LEU A 450 -37.33 -16.08 -4.93
CA LEU A 450 -38.50 -15.43 -5.53
C LEU A 450 -39.52 -14.96 -4.48
N ASP A 451 -39.66 -15.69 -3.36
CA ASP A 451 -40.56 -15.28 -2.26
C ASP A 451 -40.02 -14.02 -1.57
N VAL A 452 -38.70 -13.96 -1.38
CA VAL A 452 -38.03 -12.76 -0.85
C VAL A 452 -38.22 -11.57 -1.80
N LEU A 453 -37.99 -11.75 -3.11
CA LEU A 453 -38.23 -10.69 -4.10
C LEU A 453 -39.67 -10.18 -4.05
N ARG A 454 -40.66 -11.08 -4.03
CA ARG A 454 -42.08 -10.72 -3.91
C ARG A 454 -42.36 -9.93 -2.64
N TYR A 455 -41.81 -10.37 -1.51
CA TYR A 455 -41.91 -9.63 -0.26
C TYR A 455 -41.36 -8.21 -0.40
N LEU A 456 -40.14 -8.04 -0.92
CA LEU A 456 -39.53 -6.73 -1.13
C LEU A 456 -40.39 -5.83 -2.03
N THR A 457 -40.92 -6.35 -3.15
CA THR A 457 -41.79 -5.56 -4.04
C THR A 457 -43.08 -5.07 -3.38
N SER A 458 -43.56 -5.76 -2.35
CA SER A 458 -44.73 -5.33 -1.56
C SER A 458 -44.37 -4.38 -0.40
N TYR A 459 -43.20 -4.59 0.20
CA TYR A 459 -42.78 -3.89 1.41
C TYR A 459 -42.13 -2.53 1.11
N THR A 460 -41.33 -2.44 0.04
CA THR A 460 -40.63 -1.20 -0.36
C THR A 460 -41.58 -0.03 -0.60
N PRO A 461 -42.71 -0.17 -1.32
CA PRO A 461 -43.68 0.92 -1.46
C PRO A 461 -44.33 1.33 -0.13
N ALA A 462 -44.51 0.39 0.81
CA ALA A 462 -45.11 0.67 2.11
C ALA A 462 -44.20 1.54 2.99
N VAL A 463 -42.88 1.26 3.01
CA VAL A 463 -41.93 2.10 3.75
C VAL A 463 -41.80 3.49 3.16
N THR A 464 -41.79 3.63 1.83
CA THR A 464 -41.80 4.94 1.17
C THR A 464 -43.07 5.73 1.48
N LYS A 465 -44.24 5.06 1.47
CA LYS A 465 -45.51 5.69 1.86
C LYS A 465 -45.50 6.17 3.31
N SER A 466 -45.00 5.35 4.24
CA SER A 466 -44.81 5.73 5.64
C SER A 466 -43.98 7.00 5.78
N ALA A 467 -42.83 7.08 5.09
CA ALA A 467 -41.98 8.27 5.11
C ALA A 467 -42.70 9.53 4.61
N TYR A 468 -43.50 9.41 3.54
CA TYR A 468 -44.27 10.54 3.01
C TYR A 468 -45.38 11.01 3.96
N GLU A 469 -46.04 10.08 4.65
CA GLU A 469 -47.09 10.39 5.61
C GLU A 469 -46.52 11.10 6.85
N GLN A 470 -45.34 10.68 7.32
CA GLN A 470 -44.67 11.32 8.46
C GLN A 470 -44.18 12.74 8.13
N LEU A 471 -43.81 13.02 6.87
CA LEU A 471 -43.38 14.35 6.43
C LEU A 471 -44.52 15.24 5.91
N ARG A 472 -45.79 14.84 6.06
CA ARG A 472 -46.94 15.57 5.51
C ARG A 472 -47.01 17.04 5.94
N ASP A 473 -46.53 17.33 7.15
CA ASP A 473 -46.55 18.67 7.76
C ASP A 473 -45.23 19.44 7.58
N SER A 474 -44.26 18.85 6.86
CA SER A 474 -42.97 19.46 6.50
C SER A 474 -42.81 19.51 4.97
N PRO A 475 -43.46 20.45 4.26
CA PRO A 475 -43.52 20.46 2.79
C PRO A 475 -42.17 20.49 2.08
N SER A 476 -41.18 21.19 2.66
CA SER A 476 -39.82 21.27 2.11
C SER A 476 -39.12 19.91 2.13
N LEU A 477 -39.14 19.21 3.28
CA LEU A 477 -38.60 17.87 3.43
C LEU A 477 -39.35 16.85 2.57
N LEU A 478 -40.69 16.93 2.53
CA LEU A 478 -41.49 16.02 1.70
C LEU A 478 -41.14 16.17 0.22
N ALA A 479 -40.98 17.40 -0.27
CA ALA A 479 -40.58 17.65 -1.65
C ALA A 479 -39.17 17.12 -1.93
N LEU A 480 -38.21 17.36 -1.04
CA LEU A 480 -36.85 16.83 -1.13
C LEU A 480 -36.84 15.30 -1.24
N VAL A 481 -37.52 14.62 -0.32
CA VAL A 481 -37.55 13.15 -0.25
C VAL A 481 -38.27 12.55 -1.45
N ARG A 482 -39.35 13.16 -1.94
CA ARG A 482 -40.03 12.74 -3.19
C ARG A 482 -39.12 12.85 -4.40
N ASN A 483 -38.44 13.99 -4.55
CA ASN A 483 -37.50 14.21 -5.64
C ASN A 483 -36.34 13.21 -5.59
N PHE A 484 -35.80 12.96 -4.39
CA PHE A 484 -34.75 11.95 -4.20
C PHE A 484 -35.25 10.54 -4.57
N THR A 485 -36.43 10.15 -4.10
CA THR A 485 -37.03 8.83 -4.40
C THR A 485 -37.16 8.63 -5.92
N GLN A 486 -37.70 9.64 -6.61
CA GLN A 486 -37.87 9.60 -8.07
C GLN A 486 -36.51 9.54 -8.78
N GLY A 487 -35.55 10.38 -8.38
CA GLY A 487 -34.21 10.40 -8.94
C GLY A 487 -33.46 9.07 -8.78
N MET A 488 -33.60 8.42 -7.62
CA MET A 488 -33.01 7.11 -7.36
C MET A 488 -33.59 6.02 -8.26
N ILE A 489 -34.92 5.99 -8.44
CA ILE A 489 -35.58 5.04 -9.36
C ILE A 489 -35.11 5.30 -10.79
N MET A 490 -35.01 6.56 -11.20
CA MET A 490 -34.49 6.93 -12.53
C MET A 490 -33.04 6.49 -12.71
N LEU A 491 -32.17 6.67 -11.71
CA LEU A 491 -30.78 6.22 -11.76
C LEU A 491 -30.70 4.71 -11.98
N PHE A 492 -31.47 3.92 -11.23
CA PHE A 492 -31.44 2.47 -11.38
C PHE A 492 -31.98 1.99 -12.73
N THR A 493 -33.06 2.61 -13.22
CA THR A 493 -33.69 2.22 -14.48
C THR A 493 -32.92 2.68 -15.71
N ALA A 494 -32.15 3.78 -15.62
CA ALA A 494 -31.36 4.30 -16.73
C ALA A 494 -29.93 3.74 -16.82
N HIS A 495 -29.40 3.15 -15.75
CA HIS A 495 -28.00 2.73 -15.71
C HIS A 495 -27.79 1.31 -16.28
N ARG A 496 -26.85 1.14 -17.23
CA ARG A 496 -26.58 -0.13 -17.94
C ARG A 496 -26.30 -1.32 -17.04
N ARG A 497 -25.60 -1.08 -15.92
CA ARG A 497 -25.35 -2.05 -14.84
C ARG A 497 -26.53 -2.99 -14.52
N TYR A 498 -27.78 -2.51 -14.57
CA TYR A 498 -28.95 -3.30 -14.17
C TYR A 498 -29.58 -4.13 -15.29
N HIS A 499 -29.22 -3.88 -16.56
CA HIS A 499 -29.76 -4.59 -17.73
C HIS A 499 -31.29 -4.58 -17.85
N LEU A 500 -31.94 -3.51 -17.36
CA LEU A 500 -33.40 -3.42 -17.32
C LEU A 500 -34.00 -3.04 -18.67
N VAL A 501 -33.27 -2.31 -19.51
CA VAL A 501 -33.75 -1.96 -20.86
C VAL A 501 -33.85 -3.21 -21.71
N GLU A 502 -32.88 -4.13 -21.62
CA GLU A 502 -32.91 -5.41 -22.30
C GLU A 502 -33.99 -6.33 -21.73
N LEU A 503 -34.19 -6.31 -20.40
CA LEU A 503 -35.23 -7.11 -19.75
C LEU A 503 -36.65 -6.73 -20.22
N PHE A 504 -36.92 -5.43 -20.36
CA PHE A 504 -38.25 -4.91 -20.71
C PHE A 504 -38.33 -4.42 -22.16
N ALA A 505 -37.52 -5.00 -23.05
CA ALA A 505 -37.43 -4.57 -24.45
C ALA A 505 -38.76 -4.77 -25.20
N ASP A 506 -39.49 -5.83 -24.89
CA ASP A 506 -40.77 -6.18 -25.53
C ASP A 506 -41.91 -5.26 -25.06
N GLU A 507 -41.88 -4.84 -23.79
CA GLU A 507 -42.89 -3.96 -23.20
C GLU A 507 -42.64 -2.47 -23.43
N GLN A 508 -41.41 -2.09 -23.83
CA GLN A 508 -40.98 -0.70 -24.03
C GLN A 508 -41.22 0.20 -22.81
N TYR A 509 -41.10 -0.36 -21.60
CA TYR A 509 -41.27 0.39 -20.36
C TYR A 509 -40.15 1.41 -20.11
N LEU A 510 -38.96 1.19 -20.69
CA LEU A 510 -37.78 2.03 -20.50
C LEU A 510 -37.23 2.51 -21.85
N PRO A 511 -36.72 3.75 -21.92
CA PRO A 511 -36.02 4.23 -23.11
C PRO A 511 -34.69 3.48 -23.31
N PRO A 512 -34.15 3.44 -24.55
CA PRO A 512 -32.82 2.90 -24.81
C PRO A 512 -31.74 3.60 -23.97
N TYR A 513 -30.65 2.89 -23.67
CA TYR A 513 -29.50 3.50 -23.05
C TYR A 513 -28.90 4.59 -23.94
N ASN A 514 -28.54 5.72 -23.33
CA ASN A 514 -27.77 6.75 -24.01
C ASN A 514 -26.36 6.23 -24.32
N GLU A 515 -25.74 6.68 -25.42
CA GLU A 515 -24.41 6.21 -25.83
C GLU A 515 -23.33 6.46 -24.76
N ASP A 516 -23.51 7.52 -23.97
CA ASP A 516 -22.63 7.95 -22.86
C ASP A 516 -23.01 7.40 -21.46
N ALA A 517 -24.10 6.60 -21.34
CA ALA A 517 -24.65 6.12 -20.07
C ALA A 517 -24.18 4.73 -19.63
#